data_AF-Q5EI18-F1
#
_entry.id   AF-Q5EI18-F1
#
_cell.length_a   1.000
_cell.length_b   1.000
_cell.length_c   1.000
_cell.angle_alpha   90.00
_cell.angle_beta   90.00
_cell.angle_gamma   90.00
#
_symmetry.space_group_name_H-M   'P 1'
#
loop_
_entity.id
_entity.type
_entity.pdbx_description
1 polymer ?
#
loop_
_entity_poly.entity_id
_entity_poly.type
_entity_poly.pdbx_seq_one_letter_code
_entity_poly.pdbx_strand_id
1 'polypeptide(L)'
;MNQTLETIKRKQLEKYHKSGEKERENIECNPYTIFHQALKNCEPIIGLVNIQKGGRSYQVPTPLKDNRRRFLSMKWMITECRENKDSQTFMPEKLSSELLEAFHNEGPIIKKKHEMHKMAEANRAFAHFRWW
;
A
#
# COMPACT_ATOMS: atom_id res chain seq x y z
N MET A 1 8.84 6.86 13.62
CA MET A 1 9.30 7.18 12.25
C MET A 1 10.82 7.14 12.12
N ASN A 2 11.59 7.74 13.02
CA ASN A 2 13.06 7.67 12.93
C ASN A 2 13.56 6.21 13.05
N GLN A 3 13.05 5.47 14.04
CA GLN A 3 13.37 4.05 14.22
C GLN A 3 12.99 3.18 13.01
N THR A 4 11.86 3.46 12.33
CA THR A 4 11.45 2.71 11.13
C THR A 4 12.38 2.97 9.94
N LEU A 5 12.83 4.21 9.76
CA LEU A 5 13.76 4.55 8.68
C LEU A 5 15.14 3.94 8.95
N GLU A 6 15.56 3.94 10.21
CA GLU A 6 16.80 3.29 10.65
C GLU A 6 16.76 1.77 10.44
N THR A 7 15.66 1.09 10.80
CA THR A 7 15.52 -0.36 10.60
C THR A 7 15.51 -0.74 9.12
N ILE A 8 14.83 0.03 8.26
CA ILE A 8 14.87 -0.17 6.80
C ILE A 8 16.30 -0.04 6.28
N LYS A 9 17.00 1.03 6.68
CA LYS A 9 18.38 1.26 6.25
C LYS A 9 19.31 0.14 6.69
N ARG A 10 19.20 -0.35 7.93
CA ARG A 10 19.98 -1.48 8.44
C ARG A 10 19.71 -2.76 7.66
N LYS A 11 18.44 -3.11 7.43
CA LYS A 11 18.04 -4.31 6.66
C LYS A 11 18.57 -4.27 5.22
N GLN A 12 18.48 -3.11 4.56
CA GLN A 12 18.98 -2.97 3.19
C GLN A 12 20.51 -3.02 3.10
N LEU A 13 21.23 -2.39 4.03
CA LEU A 13 22.69 -2.50 4.09
C LEU A 13 23.14 -3.94 4.36
N GLU A 14 22.47 -4.64 5.26
CA GLU A 14 22.74 -6.06 5.52
C GLU A 14 22.54 -6.91 4.25
N LYS A 15 21.44 -6.68 3.52
CA LYS A 15 21.17 -7.32 2.21
C LYS A 15 22.24 -6.96 1.17
N TYR A 16 22.65 -5.70 1.12
CA TYR A 16 23.69 -5.21 0.21
C TYR A 16 25.04 -5.90 0.46
N HIS A 17 25.48 -6.00 1.71
CA HIS A 17 26.75 -6.65 2.04
C HIS A 17 26.74 -8.17 1.80
N LYS A 18 25.59 -8.83 2.04
CA LYS A 18 25.43 -10.28 1.80
C LYS A 18 25.32 -10.65 0.33
N SER A 19 24.86 -9.74 -0.53
CA SER A 19 24.63 -9.99 -1.95
C SER A 19 25.90 -9.89 -2.80
N GLY A 20 25.88 -10.59 -3.95
CA GLY A 20 26.97 -10.56 -4.94
C GLY A 20 27.00 -9.25 -5.74
N GLU A 21 28.09 -9.04 -6.48
CA GLU A 21 28.38 -7.77 -7.18
C GLU A 21 27.26 -7.31 -8.12
N LYS A 22 26.63 -8.23 -8.86
CA LYS A 22 25.51 -7.95 -9.78
C LYS A 22 24.20 -7.57 -9.08
N GLU A 23 23.97 -8.08 -7.87
CA GLU A 23 22.74 -7.82 -7.13
C GLU A 23 22.81 -6.50 -6.36
N ARG A 24 24.03 -6.11 -5.95
CA ARG A 24 24.30 -4.86 -5.23
C ARG A 24 23.81 -3.62 -5.98
N GLU A 25 23.97 -3.60 -7.30
CA GLU A 25 23.53 -2.47 -8.13
C GLU A 25 22.00 -2.26 -8.09
N ASN A 26 21.23 -3.32 -7.86
CA ASN A 26 19.77 -3.28 -7.84
C ASN A 26 19.20 -2.98 -6.44
N ILE A 27 20.03 -2.96 -5.40
CA ILE A 27 19.58 -2.79 -4.02
C ILE A 27 19.55 -1.31 -3.65
N GLU A 28 18.32 -0.78 -3.56
CA GLU A 28 18.09 0.57 -3.07
C GLU A 28 18.34 0.62 -1.54
N CYS A 29 19.28 1.44 -1.10
CA CYS A 29 19.63 1.59 0.31
C CYS A 29 19.01 2.83 0.97
N ASN A 30 18.44 3.75 0.18
CA ASN A 30 17.85 4.96 0.72
C ASN A 30 16.43 4.68 1.27
N PRO A 31 16.19 4.85 2.59
CA PRO A 31 14.90 4.53 3.18
C PRO A 31 13.78 5.49 2.73
N TYR A 32 14.11 6.70 2.30
CA TYR A 32 13.11 7.66 1.81
C TYR A 32 12.59 7.29 0.43
N THR A 33 13.46 6.87 -0.49
CA THR A 33 13.05 6.42 -1.83
C THR A 33 12.18 5.18 -1.74
N ILE A 34 12.58 4.21 -0.90
CA ILE A 34 11.79 3.03 -0.57
C ILE A 34 10.41 3.44 -0.03
N PHE A 35 10.36 4.34 0.95
CA PHE A 35 9.10 4.78 1.55
C PHE A 35 8.16 5.41 0.52
N HIS A 36 8.65 6.34 -0.30
CA HIS A 36 7.85 6.99 -1.33
C HIS A 36 7.37 6.00 -2.40
N GLN A 37 8.24 5.10 -2.85
CA GLN A 37 7.90 4.11 -3.87
C GLN A 37 6.91 3.07 -3.33
N ALA A 38 7.10 2.59 -2.09
CA ALA A 38 6.19 1.67 -1.43
C ALA A 38 4.78 2.29 -1.31
N LEU A 39 4.67 3.54 -0.85
CA LEU A 39 3.38 4.23 -0.78
C LEU A 39 2.74 4.38 -2.16
N LYS A 40 3.52 4.75 -3.18
CA LYS A 40 3.05 4.87 -4.56
C LYS A 40 2.54 3.52 -5.11
N ASN A 41 3.20 2.41 -4.79
CA ASN A 41 2.75 1.07 -5.15
C ASN A 41 1.43 0.70 -4.47
N CYS A 42 1.21 1.15 -3.22
CA CYS A 42 -0.03 0.93 -2.47
C CYS A 42 -1.19 1.83 -2.90
N GLU A 43 -0.94 2.91 -3.65
CA GLU A 43 -1.99 3.87 -4.04
C GLU A 43 -3.02 3.23 -4.99
N PRO A 44 -4.31 3.24 -4.63
CA PRO A 44 -5.35 2.77 -5.53
C PRO A 44 -5.79 3.85 -6.51
N ILE A 45 -5.98 3.48 -7.78
CA ILE A 45 -6.43 4.40 -8.84
C ILE A 45 -7.95 4.63 -8.78
N ILE A 46 -8.72 3.54 -8.67
CA ILE A 46 -10.18 3.55 -8.64
C ILE A 46 -10.63 3.07 -7.27
N GLY A 47 -11.62 3.77 -6.71
CA GLY A 47 -12.31 3.36 -5.48
C GLY A 47 -13.79 3.12 -5.72
N LEU A 48 -14.51 2.81 -4.66
CA LEU A 48 -15.94 2.57 -4.68
C LEU A 48 -16.65 3.62 -3.83
N VAL A 49 -17.76 4.15 -4.33
CA VAL A 49 -18.65 5.06 -3.60
C VAL A 49 -20.02 4.41 -3.50
N ASN A 50 -20.60 4.40 -2.31
CA ASN A 50 -21.96 3.89 -2.12
C ASN A 50 -22.97 4.93 -2.60
N ILE A 51 -23.78 4.58 -3.60
CA ILE A 51 -24.88 5.41 -4.11
C ILE A 51 -26.20 4.68 -3.85
N GLN A 52 -27.19 5.38 -3.30
CA GLN A 52 -28.54 4.85 -3.13
C GLN A 52 -29.38 5.18 -4.36
N LYS A 53 -29.99 4.17 -4.99
CA LYS A 53 -30.92 4.37 -6.11
C LYS A 53 -32.03 3.33 -6.05
N GLY A 54 -33.29 3.77 -6.11
CA GLY A 54 -34.45 2.87 -6.08
C GLY A 54 -34.52 1.98 -4.82
N GLY A 55 -34.10 2.50 -3.66
CA GLY A 55 -34.12 1.77 -2.39
C GLY A 55 -33.01 0.72 -2.21
N ARG A 56 -32.05 0.61 -3.16
CA ARG A 56 -30.87 -0.26 -3.04
C ARG A 56 -29.58 0.55 -3.04
N SER A 57 -28.58 0.03 -2.34
CA SER A 57 -27.22 0.59 -2.28
C SER A 57 -26.32 -0.07 -3.33
N TYR A 58 -25.72 0.72 -4.20
CA TYR A 58 -24.78 0.26 -5.22
C TYR A 58 -23.38 0.77 -4.91
N GLN A 59 -22.39 -0.11 -5.04
CA GLN A 59 -20.98 0.28 -5.02
C GLN A 59 -20.59 0.74 -6.42
N VAL A 60 -20.45 2.05 -6.60
CA VAL A 60 -20.17 2.67 -7.89
C VAL A 60 -18.68 2.98 -8.03
N PRO A 61 -17.99 2.45 -9.05
CA PRO A 61 -16.58 2.72 -9.26
C PRO A 61 -16.35 4.18 -9.65
N THR A 62 -15.43 4.83 -8.94
CA THR A 62 -15.13 6.26 -9.09
C THR A 62 -13.61 6.47 -9.12
N PRO A 63 -13.07 7.26 -10.07
CA PRO A 63 -11.66 7.63 -10.07
C PRO A 63 -11.34 8.47 -8.83
N LEU A 64 -10.26 8.11 -8.13
CA LEU A 64 -9.87 8.79 -6.90
C LEU A 64 -8.93 9.97 -7.17
N LYS A 65 -9.17 11.09 -6.50
CA LYS A 65 -8.26 12.25 -6.49
C LYS A 65 -6.96 11.90 -5.75
N ASP A 66 -5.85 12.51 -6.14
CA ASP A 66 -4.50 12.26 -5.60
C ASP A 66 -4.42 12.29 -4.07
N ASN A 67 -5.00 13.32 -3.45
CA ASN A 67 -5.04 13.44 -2.00
C ASN A 67 -5.74 12.24 -1.34
N ARG A 68 -6.79 11.71 -1.96
CA ARG A 68 -7.53 10.56 -1.46
C ARG A 68 -6.74 9.26 -1.66
N ARG A 69 -6.04 9.12 -2.78
CA ARG A 69 -5.18 7.96 -3.06
C ARG A 69 -4.07 7.84 -2.02
N ARG A 70 -3.34 8.93 -1.79
CA ARG A 70 -2.28 9.04 -0.76
C ARG A 70 -2.81 8.78 0.64
N PHE A 71 -3.97 9.34 0.98
CA PHE A 71 -4.58 9.10 2.29
C PHE A 71 -4.92 7.62 2.51
N LEU A 72 -5.48 6.95 1.49
CA LEU A 72 -5.84 5.54 1.58
C LEU A 72 -4.60 4.64 1.74
N SER A 73 -3.53 4.89 0.97
CA SER A 73 -2.30 4.10 1.08
C SER A 73 -1.67 4.22 2.47
N MET A 74 -1.55 5.44 3.00
CA MET A 74 -1.05 5.68 4.36
C MET A 74 -1.95 5.05 5.43
N LYS A 75 -3.28 5.20 5.28
CA LYS A 75 -4.24 4.64 6.24
C LYS A 75 -4.17 3.12 6.26
N TRP A 76 -4.15 2.46 5.10
CA TRP A 76 -4.06 1.01 5.02
C TRP A 76 -2.77 0.47 5.63
N MET A 77 -1.64 1.13 5.37
CA MET A 77 -0.36 0.78 5.98
C MET A 77 -0.40 0.85 7.51
N ILE A 78 -0.89 1.96 8.07
CA ILE A 78 -0.98 2.14 9.54
C ILE A 78 -1.96 1.14 10.15
N THR A 79 -3.10 0.90 9.51
CA THR A 79 -4.12 -0.04 9.99
C THR A 79 -3.59 -1.47 10.00
N GLU A 80 -2.97 -1.93 8.90
CA GLU A 80 -2.38 -3.27 8.80
C GLU A 80 -1.35 -3.49 9.92
N CYS A 81 -0.42 -2.55 10.07
CA CYS A 81 0.64 -2.66 11.07
C CYS A 81 0.14 -2.63 12.52
N ARG A 82 -1.07 -2.12 12.76
CA ARG A 82 -1.69 -2.07 14.10
C ARG A 82 -2.55 -3.28 14.39
N GLU A 83 -3.29 -3.77 13.40
CA GLU A 83 -4.24 -4.88 13.55
C GLU A 83 -3.54 -6.24 13.49
N ASN A 84 -2.52 -6.40 12.63
CA ASN A 84 -1.85 -7.68 12.38
C ASN A 84 -0.47 -7.77 13.03
N LYS A 85 -0.23 -7.00 14.10
CA LYS A 85 1.04 -7.06 14.82
C LYS A 85 1.00 -8.18 15.84
N ASP A 86 1.95 -9.10 15.77
CA ASP A 86 2.18 -10.03 16.86
C ASP A 86 2.51 -9.27 18.14
N SER A 87 2.10 -9.81 19.30
CA SER A 87 2.27 -9.13 20.59
C SER A 87 3.74 -8.80 20.89
N GLN A 88 4.66 -9.60 20.35
CA GLN A 88 6.10 -9.49 20.57
C GLN A 88 6.82 -8.57 19.57
N THR A 89 6.24 -8.29 18.40
CA THR A 89 6.91 -7.47 17.38
C THR A 89 6.76 -5.98 17.72
N PHE A 90 7.83 -5.19 17.60
CA PHE A 90 7.71 -3.74 17.78
C PHE A 90 7.15 -3.07 16.52
N MET A 91 6.39 -1.98 16.69
CA MET A 91 5.81 -1.22 15.57
C MET A 91 6.85 -0.84 14.50
N PRO A 92 8.08 -0.40 14.85
CA PRO A 92 9.06 -0.03 13.84
C PRO A 92 9.56 -1.19 12.98
N GLU A 93 9.56 -2.39 13.54
CA GLU A 93 10.01 -3.59 12.85
C GLU A 93 8.94 -4.09 11.87
N LYS A 94 7.68 -4.19 12.34
CA LYS A 94 6.55 -4.56 11.49
C LYS A 94 6.38 -3.57 10.32
N LEU A 95 6.38 -2.27 10.60
CA LEU A 95 6.24 -1.24 9.56
C LEU A 95 7.40 -1.28 8.55
N SER A 96 8.63 -1.59 8.99
CA SER A 96 9.75 -1.76 8.06
C SER A 96 9.57 -2.98 7.14
N SER A 97 8.99 -4.08 7.63
CA SER A 97 8.72 -5.27 6.80
C SER A 97 7.68 -4.95 5.74
N GLU A 98 6.55 -4.38 6.16
CA GLU A 98 5.44 -4.03 5.26
C GLU A 98 5.86 -3.04 4.18
N LEU A 99 6.68 -2.04 4.52
CA LEU A 99 7.21 -1.10 3.52
C LEU A 99 8.14 -1.77 2.51
N LEU A 100 8.96 -2.74 2.94
CA LEU A 100 9.85 -3.48 2.05
C LEU A 100 9.07 -4.44 1.14
N GLU A 101 8.06 -5.12 1.68
CA GLU A 101 7.15 -5.97 0.91
C GLU A 101 6.38 -5.14 -0.13
N ALA A 102 5.78 -4.02 0.30
CA ALA A 102 5.07 -3.11 -0.59
C ALA A 102 5.97 -2.49 -1.67
N PHE A 103 7.24 -2.23 -1.36
CA PHE A 103 8.25 -1.78 -2.34
C PHE A 103 8.43 -2.80 -3.46
N HIS A 104 8.41 -4.09 -3.14
CA HIS A 104 8.46 -5.20 -4.10
C HIS A 104 7.10 -5.58 -4.71
N ASN A 105 6.03 -4.81 -4.46
CA ASN A 105 4.65 -5.10 -4.86
C ASN A 105 4.08 -6.38 -4.22
N GLU A 106 4.58 -6.75 -3.06
CA GLU A 106 4.12 -7.89 -2.29
C GLU A 106 3.43 -7.43 -1.00
N GLY A 107 2.89 -8.39 -0.25
CA GLY A 107 2.30 -8.15 1.06
C GLY A 107 0.79 -7.90 1.05
N PRO A 108 0.19 -7.85 2.26
CA PRO A 108 -1.25 -7.78 2.44
C PRO A 108 -1.85 -6.46 1.94
N ILE A 109 -1.10 -5.37 1.98
CA ILE A 109 -1.57 -4.04 1.56
C ILE A 109 -1.75 -3.99 0.04
N ILE A 110 -0.82 -4.59 -0.71
CA ILE A 110 -0.92 -4.68 -2.17
C ILE A 110 -2.09 -5.60 -2.56
N LYS A 111 -2.28 -6.72 -1.85
CA LYS A 111 -3.47 -7.57 -2.00
C LYS A 111 -4.76 -6.78 -1.80
N LYS A 112 -4.85 -5.96 -0.74
CA LYS A 112 -6.01 -5.08 -0.48
C LYS A 112 -6.28 -4.08 -1.61
N LYS A 113 -5.22 -3.49 -2.18
CA LYS A 113 -5.33 -2.64 -3.40
C LYS A 113 -5.94 -3.43 -4.56
N HIS A 114 -5.44 -4.63 -4.83
CA HIS A 114 -5.93 -5.49 -5.92
C HIS A 114 -7.37 -5.94 -5.70
N GLU A 115 -7.76 -6.31 -4.48
CA GLU A 115 -9.15 -6.65 -4.14
C GLU A 115 -10.10 -5.49 -4.42
N MET A 116 -9.69 -4.26 -4.06
CA MET A 116 -10.49 -3.08 -4.36
C MET A 116 -10.62 -2.82 -5.87
N HIS A 117 -9.56 -3.03 -6.64
CA HIS A 117 -9.61 -2.91 -8.11
C HIS A 117 -10.49 -3.97 -8.74
N LYS A 118 -10.39 -5.22 -8.28
CA LYS A 118 -11.23 -6.34 -8.75
C LYS A 118 -12.72 -6.07 -8.45
N MET A 119 -13.03 -5.53 -7.28
CA MET A 119 -14.39 -5.16 -6.90
C MET A 119 -14.92 -3.98 -7.73
N ALA A 120 -14.05 -2.99 -8.02
CA ALA A 120 -14.39 -1.89 -8.92
C ALA A 120 -14.65 -2.37 -10.36
N GLU A 121 -13.88 -3.33 -10.85
CA GLU A 121 -14.04 -3.92 -12.17
C GLU A 121 -15.33 -4.74 -12.29
N ALA A 122 -15.65 -5.56 -11.27
CA ALA A 122 -16.91 -6.31 -11.22
C ALA A 122 -18.14 -5.37 -11.29
N ASN A 123 -18.05 -4.20 -10.66
CA ASN A 123 -19.12 -3.20 -10.60
C ASN A 123 -19.05 -2.15 -11.71
N ARG A 124 -18.23 -2.35 -12.76
CA ARG A 124 -18.06 -1.39 -13.86
C ARG A 124 -19.38 -0.95 -14.52
N ALA A 125 -20.37 -1.84 -14.55
CA ALA A 125 -21.68 -1.56 -15.13
C ALA A 125 -22.39 -0.41 -14.40
N PHE A 126 -22.18 -0.23 -13.10
CA PHE A 126 -22.83 0.82 -12.32
C PHE A 126 -22.16 2.21 -12.45
N ALA A 127 -21.10 2.34 -13.25
CA ALA A 127 -20.40 3.61 -13.46
C ALA A 127 -21.33 4.74 -13.95
N HIS A 128 -22.39 4.40 -14.69
CA HIS A 128 -23.41 5.35 -15.19
C HIS A 128 -24.33 5.92 -14.10
N PHE A 129 -24.28 5.39 -12.86
CA PHE A 129 -25.00 5.99 -11.73
C PHE A 129 -24.32 7.25 -11.20
N ARG A 130 -23.15 7.60 -11.71
CA ARG A 130 -22.43 8.83 -11.39
C ARG A 130 -23.07 10.03 -12.11
N TRP A 131 -23.32 11.12 -11.38
CA TRP A 131 -23.90 12.36 -11.91
C TRP A 131 -22.91 13.55 -11.92
N TRP A 132 -21.62 13.28 -11.74
CA TRP A 132 -20.53 14.25 -11.74
C TRP A 132 -19.39 13.84 -12.67
#